data_AF-A0A8T3PQR5-F1
#
_entry.id   AF-A0A8T3PQR5-F1
#
_cell.length_a   1.000
_cell.length_b   1.000
_cell.length_c   1.000
_cell.angle_alpha   90.00
_cell.angle_beta   90.00
_cell.angle_gamma   90.00
#
_symmetry.space_group_name_H-M   'P 1'
#
loop_
_entity.id
_entity.type
_entity.pdbx_description
1 polymer ?
#
loop_
_entity_poly.entity_id
_entity_poly.type
_entity_poly.pdbx_seq_one_letter_code
_entity_poly.pdbx_strand_id
1 'polypeptide(L)'
;MDTDMNWQEITDKLLKREWSAVETYQQVLHKAREELARNAEFQELATILSDHQQAASQLEARMQQPERRADGCFGGWGTWSKVVMGAASIFGDRVVLRALKAGEESGSKRYQEVLEATTAMPAELKPLFLDQLAKQQAHIRALDGLISRRLDLPIEPGT
;
A
#
# COMPACT_ATOMS: atom_id res chain seq x y z
N MET A 1 24.46 -15.56 17.98
CA MET A 1 23.65 -14.36 18.29
C MET A 1 22.27 -14.67 17.74
N ASP A 2 21.35 -14.93 18.65
CA ASP A 2 19.95 -15.22 18.37
C ASP A 2 19.32 -14.10 17.53
N THR A 3 18.58 -14.50 16.50
CA THR A 3 17.43 -13.74 16.02
C THR A 3 16.52 -14.73 15.31
N ASP A 4 16.03 -15.72 16.06
CA ASP A 4 14.74 -16.33 15.75
C ASP A 4 13.71 -15.21 15.84
N MET A 5 13.54 -14.48 14.75
CA MET A 5 12.60 -13.39 14.68
C MET A 5 11.21 -14.00 14.80
N ASN A 6 10.55 -13.69 15.92
CA ASN A 6 9.24 -14.25 16.25
C ASN A 6 8.27 -13.93 15.09
N TRP A 7 7.66 -14.96 14.49
CA TRP A 7 6.72 -14.79 13.37
C TRP A 7 5.58 -13.84 13.72
N GLN A 8 5.22 -13.72 15.01
CA GLN A 8 4.25 -12.74 15.52
C GLN A 8 4.76 -11.29 15.38
N GLU A 9 6.03 -11.04 15.69
CA GLU A 9 6.66 -9.72 15.54
C GLU A 9 6.76 -9.34 14.06
N ILE A 10 7.07 -10.30 13.20
CA ILE A 10 7.07 -10.11 11.74
C ILE A 10 5.66 -9.75 11.25
N THR A 11 4.66 -10.51 11.67
CA THR A 11 3.26 -10.30 11.30
C THR A 11 2.76 -8.94 11.77
N ASP A 12 3.12 -8.51 12.99
CA ASP A 12 2.81 -7.18 13.53
C ASP A 12 3.43 -6.06 12.69
N LYS A 13 4.70 -6.21 12.29
CA LYS A 13 5.38 -5.24 11.41
C LYS A 13 4.72 -5.16 10.05
N LEU A 14 4.35 -6.30 9.44
CA LEU A 14 3.63 -6.32 8.17
C LEU A 14 2.25 -5.67 8.31
N LEU A 15 1.50 -6.00 9.37
CA LEU A 15 0.19 -5.43 9.64
C LEU A 15 0.22 -3.90 9.72
N LYS A 16 1.16 -3.33 10.49
CA LYS A 16 1.34 -1.87 10.60
C LYS A 16 1.62 -1.23 9.24
N ARG A 17 2.33 -1.93 8.35
CA ARG A 17 2.62 -1.44 7.00
C ARG A 17 1.40 -1.48 6.10
N GLU A 18 0.60 -2.55 6.14
CA GLU A 18 -0.65 -2.62 5.38
C GLU A 18 -1.58 -1.48 5.77
N TRP A 19 -1.71 -1.18 7.07
CA TRP A 19 -2.48 -0.03 7.51
C TRP A 19 -1.90 1.32 7.07
N SER A 20 -0.57 1.47 7.09
CA SER A 20 0.07 2.68 6.54
C SER A 20 -0.21 2.85 5.04
N ALA A 21 -0.27 1.75 4.27
CA ALA A 21 -0.65 1.79 2.87
C ALA A 21 -2.13 2.18 2.72
N VAL A 22 -3.04 1.56 3.48
CA VAL A 22 -4.47 1.93 3.52
C VAL A 22 -4.65 3.43 3.73
N GLU A 23 -4.01 4.00 4.75
CA GLU A 23 -4.09 5.43 5.05
C GLU A 23 -3.57 6.29 3.88
N THR A 24 -2.47 5.88 3.24
CA THR A 24 -1.87 6.59 2.11
C THR A 24 -2.82 6.59 0.90
N TYR A 25 -3.35 5.44 0.50
CA TYR A 25 -4.28 5.35 -0.62
C TYR A 25 -5.61 6.06 -0.33
N GLN A 26 -6.12 6.00 0.90
CA GLN A 26 -7.32 6.76 1.29
C GLN A 26 -7.11 8.27 1.11
N GLN A 27 -5.96 8.81 1.51
CA GLN A 27 -5.65 10.22 1.33
C GLN A 27 -5.55 10.60 -0.16
N VAL A 28 -4.89 9.77 -0.96
CA VAL A 28 -4.79 9.96 -2.41
C VAL A 28 -6.18 9.96 -3.03
N LEU A 29 -7.00 8.95 -2.74
CA LEU A 29 -8.35 8.79 -3.27
C LEU A 29 -9.31 9.88 -2.79
N HIS A 30 -9.17 10.36 -1.55
CA HIS A 30 -10.00 11.45 -1.02
C HIS A 30 -9.80 12.74 -1.83
N LYS A 31 -8.55 13.14 -2.03
CA LYS A 31 -8.19 14.32 -2.84
C LYS A 31 -8.53 14.15 -4.32
N ALA A 32 -8.33 12.94 -4.83
CA ALA A 32 -8.67 12.51 -6.19
C ALA A 32 -10.18 12.56 -6.50
N ARG A 33 -11.03 12.33 -5.50
CA ARG A 33 -12.49 12.20 -5.65
C ARG A 33 -13.14 13.49 -6.16
N GLU A 34 -12.62 14.63 -5.73
CA GLU A 34 -13.15 15.94 -6.12
C GLU A 34 -12.97 16.22 -7.61
N GLU A 35 -11.92 15.67 -8.22
CA GLU A 35 -11.56 15.95 -9.61
C GLU A 35 -12.06 14.85 -10.58
N LEU A 36 -12.03 13.57 -10.19
CA LEU A 36 -11.97 12.47 -11.17
C LEU A 36 -12.64 11.16 -10.74
N ALA A 37 -13.68 11.17 -9.89
CA ALA A 37 -14.31 9.95 -9.36
C ALA A 37 -14.82 8.93 -10.42
N ARG A 38 -15.00 9.33 -11.69
CA ARG A 38 -15.38 8.45 -12.82
C ARG A 38 -14.19 8.00 -13.70
N ASN A 39 -12.97 8.33 -13.33
CA ASN A 39 -11.77 7.99 -14.09
C ASN A 39 -11.33 6.54 -13.80
N ALA A 40 -10.90 5.81 -14.83
CA ALA A 40 -10.33 4.48 -14.70
C ALA A 40 -9.15 4.44 -13.72
N GLU A 41 -8.32 5.50 -13.69
CA GLU A 41 -7.20 5.60 -12.75
C GLU A 41 -7.64 5.60 -11.28
N PHE A 42 -8.78 6.23 -10.97
CA PHE A 42 -9.36 6.21 -9.63
C PHE A 42 -9.76 4.80 -9.22
N GLN A 43 -10.36 4.04 -10.14
CA GLN A 43 -10.79 2.66 -9.89
C GLN A 43 -9.61 1.70 -9.71
N GLU A 44 -8.52 1.90 -10.46
CA GLU A 44 -7.27 1.15 -10.27
C GLU A 44 -6.69 1.38 -8.86
N LEU A 45 -6.58 2.64 -8.43
CA LEU A 45 -6.08 2.98 -7.08
C LEU A 45 -7.03 2.50 -5.97
N ALA A 46 -8.34 2.54 -6.20
CA ALA A 46 -9.33 2.02 -5.24
C ALA A 46 -9.26 0.48 -5.11
N THR A 47 -8.91 -0.22 -6.18
CA THR A 47 -8.66 -1.66 -6.15
C THR A 47 -7.45 -1.97 -5.26
N ILE A 48 -6.34 -1.24 -5.45
CA ILE A 48 -5.14 -1.40 -4.62
C ILE A 48 -5.44 -1.12 -3.13
N LEU A 49 -6.21 -0.07 -2.84
CA LEU A 49 -6.67 0.20 -1.47
C LEU A 49 -7.43 -0.99 -0.88
N SER A 50 -8.37 -1.56 -1.63
CA SER A 50 -9.16 -2.71 -1.18
C SER A 50 -8.28 -3.92 -0.88
N ASP A 51 -7.25 -4.16 -1.69
CA ASP A 51 -6.30 -5.26 -1.48
C ASP A 51 -5.49 -5.07 -0.19
N HIS A 52 -5.00 -3.86 0.11
CA HIS A 52 -4.34 -3.57 1.39
C HIS A 52 -5.28 -3.71 2.60
N GLN A 53 -6.54 -3.28 2.49
CA GLN A 53 -7.54 -3.47 3.56
C GLN A 53 -7.80 -4.95 3.83
N GLN A 54 -7.87 -5.75 2.77
CA GLN A 54 -8.01 -7.19 2.87
C GLN A 54 -6.77 -7.82 3.52
N ALA A 55 -5.57 -7.41 3.10
CA ALA A 55 -4.30 -7.88 3.66
C ALA A 55 -4.21 -7.60 5.17
N ALA A 56 -4.46 -6.36 5.58
CA ALA A 56 -4.49 -5.96 6.99
C ALA A 56 -5.48 -6.82 7.80
N SER A 57 -6.70 -6.99 7.30
CA SER A 57 -7.72 -7.82 7.96
C SER A 57 -7.30 -9.28 8.10
N GLN A 58 -6.64 -9.85 7.08
CA GLN A 58 -6.15 -11.23 7.10
C GLN A 58 -5.01 -11.39 8.10
N LEU A 59 -4.08 -10.42 8.18
CA LEU A 59 -2.97 -10.44 9.14
C LEU A 59 -3.47 -10.29 10.59
N GLU A 60 -4.42 -9.38 10.84
CA GLU A 60 -5.06 -9.22 12.15
C GLU A 60 -5.69 -10.52 12.66
N ALA A 61 -6.43 -11.21 11.79
CA ALA A 61 -7.07 -12.47 12.13
C ALA A 61 -6.05 -13.55 12.57
N ARG A 62 -4.80 -13.48 12.10
CA ARG A 62 -3.73 -14.42 12.48
C ARG A 62 -3.06 -14.07 13.80
N MET A 63 -3.08 -12.81 14.20
CA MET A 63 -2.45 -12.36 15.45
C MET A 63 -3.29 -12.65 16.71
N GLN A 64 -4.53 -13.14 16.56
CA GLN A 64 -5.50 -13.29 17.66
C GLN A 64 -5.62 -12.02 18.53
N GLN A 65 -5.34 -10.85 17.95
CA GLN A 65 -5.49 -9.58 18.61
C GLN A 65 -6.81 -8.95 18.14
N PRO A 66 -7.88 -8.99 18.97
CA PRO A 66 -9.13 -8.30 18.66
C PRO A 66 -9.02 -6.77 18.87
N GLU A 67 -7.85 -6.27 19.27
CA GLU A 67 -7.63 -4.86 19.61
C GLU A 67 -7.38 -3.99 18.37
N ARG A 68 -8.44 -3.78 17.56
CA ARG A 68 -8.70 -2.57 16.76
C ARG A 68 -9.83 -2.82 15.77
N ARG A 69 -11.06 -2.82 16.26
CA ARG A 69 -12.23 -2.66 15.39
C ARG A 69 -13.28 -1.77 16.05
N ALA A 70 -13.22 -0.50 15.67
CA ALA A 70 -14.39 0.38 15.54
C ALA A 70 -14.13 1.45 14.45
N ASP A 71 -12.89 1.91 14.29
CA ASP A 71 -12.64 3.15 13.53
C ASP A 71 -11.63 3.02 12.37
N GLY A 72 -11.12 1.82 12.08
CA GLY A 72 -10.37 1.51 10.84
C GLY A 72 -9.07 2.28 10.60
N CYS A 73 -8.44 2.84 11.63
CA CYS A 73 -7.21 3.63 11.49
C CYS A 73 -6.15 3.24 12.52
N PHE A 74 -4.92 3.02 12.05
CA PHE A 74 -3.75 2.80 12.89
C PHE A 74 -2.98 4.09 13.20
N GLY A 75 -3.67 5.19 13.51
CA GLY A 75 -3.04 6.39 14.08
C GLY A 75 -1.85 6.97 13.30
N GLY A 76 -1.69 6.65 12.01
CA GLY A 76 -0.57 7.10 11.18
C GLY A 76 -0.75 8.49 10.57
N TRP A 77 -1.69 9.28 11.09
CA TRP A 77 -1.97 10.66 10.66
C TRP A 77 -0.79 11.64 10.88
N GLY A 78 0.25 11.26 11.62
CA GLY A 78 1.32 12.18 12.04
C GLY A 78 2.38 12.49 10.97
N THR A 79 2.69 11.56 10.06
CA THR A 79 3.89 11.67 9.20
C THR A 79 3.57 12.05 7.75
N TRP A 80 2.49 11.53 7.17
CA TRP A 80 2.10 11.85 5.79
C TRP A 80 1.43 13.21 5.62
N SER A 81 0.81 13.76 6.68
CA SER A 81 0.24 15.11 6.65
C SER A 81 1.27 16.21 6.34
N LYS A 82 2.57 15.90 6.47
CA LYS A 82 3.67 16.83 6.11
C LYS A 82 4.16 16.69 4.66
N VAL A 83 3.92 15.56 4.01
CA VAL A 83 4.47 15.25 2.67
C VAL A 83 3.53 15.72 1.55
N VAL A 84 2.22 15.85 1.80
CA VAL A 84 1.22 16.22 0.78
C VAL A 84 0.69 17.67 0.94
N MET A 85 1.50 18.58 1.49
CA MET A 85 1.22 20.03 1.51
C MET A 85 1.80 20.73 0.26
N GLY A 86 1.55 20.17 -0.92
CA GLY A 86 1.77 20.86 -2.19
C GLY A 86 0.43 21.13 -2.86
N ALA A 87 0.16 22.38 -3.23
CA ALA A 87 -1.07 22.84 -3.87
C ALA A 87 -1.26 22.38 -5.34
N ALA A 88 -0.72 21.21 -5.70
CA ALA A 88 -0.83 20.64 -7.05
C ALA A 88 -1.89 19.52 -7.08
N SER A 89 -2.63 19.42 -8.20
CA SER A 89 -3.55 18.30 -8.46
C SER A 89 -2.80 16.97 -8.36
N ILE A 90 -3.33 16.04 -7.56
CA ILE A 90 -2.78 14.70 -7.35
C ILE A 90 -2.75 13.88 -8.66
N PHE A 91 -3.64 14.18 -9.61
CA PHE A 91 -3.68 13.51 -10.91
C PHE A 91 -2.85 14.20 -11.99
N GLY A 92 -2.40 15.45 -11.78
CA GLY A 92 -1.36 16.06 -12.62
C GLY A 92 0.06 15.60 -12.25
N ASP A 93 0.26 15.18 -11.00
CA ASP A 93 1.59 15.00 -10.45
C ASP A 93 2.07 13.54 -10.48
N ARG A 94 3.01 13.24 -11.41
CA ARG A 94 3.74 11.96 -11.48
C ARG A 94 4.49 11.66 -10.19
N VAL A 95 4.79 12.65 -9.36
CA VAL A 95 5.46 12.47 -8.06
C VAL A 95 4.61 11.60 -7.12
N VAL A 96 3.28 11.77 -7.09
CA VAL A 96 2.41 10.96 -6.22
C VAL A 96 2.42 9.49 -6.65
N LEU A 97 2.24 9.21 -7.94
CA LEU A 97 2.28 7.82 -8.45
C LEU A 97 3.65 7.16 -8.22
N ARG A 98 4.74 7.91 -8.36
CA ARG A 98 6.10 7.40 -8.07
C ARG A 98 6.30 7.14 -6.57
N ALA A 99 5.74 7.98 -5.70
CA ALA A 99 5.78 7.78 -4.25
C ALA A 99 4.98 6.55 -3.83
N LEU A 100 3.78 6.35 -4.39
CA LEU A 100 2.99 5.12 -4.18
C LEU A 100 3.78 3.89 -4.63
N LYS A 101 4.37 3.93 -5.84
CA LYS A 101 5.17 2.81 -6.37
C LYS A 101 6.35 2.47 -5.46
N ALA A 102 7.09 3.49 -4.98
CA ALA A 102 8.18 3.26 -4.04
C ALA A 102 7.70 2.61 -2.72
N GLY A 103 6.49 2.96 -2.28
CA GLY A 103 5.79 2.30 -1.18
C GLY A 103 5.53 0.81 -1.45
N GLU A 104 5.00 0.48 -2.63
CA GLU A 104 4.73 -0.91 -3.05
C GLU A 104 6.01 -1.74 -3.21
N GLU A 105 7.05 -1.18 -3.82
CA GLU A 105 8.37 -1.82 -3.95
C GLU A 105 8.96 -2.14 -2.57
N SER A 106 8.83 -1.19 -1.64
CA SER A 106 9.22 -1.40 -0.25
C SER A 106 8.40 -2.49 0.42
N GLY A 107 7.08 -2.55 0.18
CA GLY A 107 6.18 -3.61 0.67
C GLY A 107 6.53 -4.98 0.13
N SER A 108 6.69 -5.10 -1.19
CA SER A 108 7.11 -6.33 -1.88
C SER A 108 8.41 -6.87 -1.31
N LYS A 109 9.42 -6.00 -1.14
CA LYS A 109 10.71 -6.40 -0.56
C LYS A 109 10.56 -6.98 0.85
N ARG A 110 9.69 -6.39 1.69
CA ARG A 110 9.45 -6.91 3.05
C ARG A 110 8.79 -8.28 3.04
N TYR A 111 7.79 -8.52 2.19
CA TYR A 111 7.21 -9.86 2.06
C TYR A 111 8.23 -10.90 1.59
N GLN A 112 9.11 -10.54 0.64
CA GLN A 112 10.21 -11.41 0.20
C GLN A 112 11.17 -11.74 1.33
N GLU A 113 11.67 -10.72 2.04
CA GLU A 113 12.57 -10.91 3.20
C GLU A 113 11.95 -11.86 4.24
N VAL A 114 10.65 -11.75 4.51
CA VAL A 114 9.95 -12.63 5.45
C VAL A 114 9.87 -14.07 4.97
N LEU A 115 9.56 -14.26 3.69
CA LEU A 115 9.48 -15.58 3.05
C LEU A 115 10.86 -16.28 2.97
N GLU A 116 11.94 -15.51 2.87
CA GLU A 116 13.32 -16.00 2.81
C GLU A 116 13.93 -16.26 4.20
N ALA A 117 13.62 -15.41 5.19
CA ALA A 117 14.27 -15.44 6.50
C ALA A 117 13.72 -16.50 7.46
N THR A 118 12.46 -16.93 7.31
CA THR A 118 11.76 -17.60 8.42
C THR A 118 11.66 -19.11 8.22
N THR A 119 12.59 -19.87 8.82
CA THR A 119 12.48 -21.33 9.01
C THR A 119 11.43 -21.73 10.05
N ALA A 120 11.08 -20.81 10.96
CA ALA A 120 10.12 -21.01 12.06
C ALA A 120 8.69 -20.50 11.76
N MET A 121 8.38 -20.12 10.52
CA MET A 121 7.06 -19.63 10.14
C MET A 121 6.08 -20.82 10.08
N PRO A 122 4.89 -20.73 10.70
CA PRO A 122 3.85 -21.72 10.52
C PRO A 122 3.54 -21.93 9.03
N ALA A 123 3.50 -23.19 8.59
CA ALA A 123 3.36 -23.53 7.17
C ALA A 123 2.08 -22.95 6.55
N GLU A 124 1.06 -22.75 7.39
CA GLU A 124 -0.24 -22.19 7.03
C GLU A 124 -0.22 -20.69 6.71
N LEU A 125 0.83 -19.96 7.13
CA LEU A 125 1.00 -18.52 6.82
C LEU A 125 1.71 -18.28 5.49
N LYS A 126 2.50 -19.26 5.02
CA LYS A 126 3.27 -19.13 3.78
C LYS A 126 2.39 -18.81 2.55
N PRO A 127 1.23 -19.47 2.33
CA PRO A 127 0.36 -19.14 1.21
C PRO A 127 -0.20 -17.71 1.28
N LEU A 128 -0.50 -17.23 2.50
CA LEU A 128 -0.96 -15.86 2.71
C LEU A 128 0.11 -14.85 2.28
N PHE A 129 1.36 -15.02 2.73
CA PHE A 129 2.43 -14.09 2.37
C PHE A 129 2.82 -14.15 0.90
N LEU A 130 2.70 -15.31 0.26
CA LEU A 130 2.88 -15.45 -1.19
C LEU A 130 1.77 -14.72 -1.98
N ASP A 131 0.51 -14.84 -1.56
CA ASP A 131 -0.62 -14.09 -2.14
C ASP A 131 -0.40 -12.58 -2.03
N GLN A 132 -0.01 -12.11 -0.84
CA GLN A 132 0.26 -10.68 -0.63
C GLN A 132 1.44 -10.18 -1.45
N LEU A 133 2.52 -10.96 -1.55
CA LEU A 133 3.64 -10.62 -2.43
C LEU A 133 3.19 -10.48 -3.90
N ALA A 134 2.35 -11.41 -4.39
CA ALA A 134 1.84 -11.37 -5.75
C ALA A 134 0.98 -10.12 -6.00
N LYS A 135 0.16 -9.72 -5.01
CA LYS A 135 -0.61 -8.47 -5.05
C LYS A 135 0.28 -7.24 -5.09
N GLN A 136 1.30 -7.13 -4.23
CA GLN A 136 2.25 -6.01 -4.29
C GLN A 136 2.91 -5.87 -5.67
N GLN A 137 3.32 -6.99 -6.28
CA GLN A 137 3.87 -6.97 -7.63
C GLN A 137 2.85 -6.55 -8.69
N ALA A 138 1.57 -6.91 -8.52
CA ALA A 138 0.49 -6.45 -9.39
C ALA A 138 0.24 -4.94 -9.22
N HIS A 139 0.27 -4.41 -7.99
CA HIS A 139 0.14 -2.99 -7.71
C HIS A 139 1.26 -2.19 -8.37
N ILE A 140 2.52 -2.64 -8.25
CA ILE A 140 3.67 -2.01 -8.92
C ILE A 140 3.45 -1.91 -10.42
N ARG A 141 2.99 -3.00 -11.06
CA ARG A 141 2.70 -3.02 -12.51
C ARG A 141 1.56 -2.06 -12.88
N ALA A 142 0.51 -2.00 -12.08
CA ALA A 142 -0.59 -1.06 -12.30
C ALA A 142 -0.10 0.39 -12.22
N LEU A 143 0.69 0.72 -11.20
CA LEU A 143 1.28 2.05 -11.02
C LEU A 143 2.24 2.41 -12.15
N ASP A 144 3.06 1.48 -12.63
CA ASP A 144 3.89 1.68 -13.82
C ASP A 144 3.05 1.98 -15.07
N GLY A 145 1.94 1.26 -15.27
CA GLY A 145 1.00 1.53 -16.35
C GLY A 145 0.37 2.92 -16.23
N LEU A 146 0.03 3.38 -15.03
CA LEU A 146 -0.50 4.72 -14.77
C LEU A 146 0.56 5.82 -15.05
N ILE A 147 1.78 5.62 -14.59
CA ILE A 147 2.90 6.54 -14.82
C ILE A 147 3.18 6.66 -16.32
N SER A 148 3.17 5.54 -17.05
CA SER A 148 3.48 5.50 -18.48
C SER A 148 2.41 6.20 -19.31
N ARG A 149 1.13 5.99 -19.03
CA ARG A 149 0.02 6.69 -19.70
C ARG A 149 0.13 8.22 -19.60
N ARG A 150 0.76 8.73 -18.54
CA ARG A 150 1.01 10.17 -18.35
C ARG A 150 2.29 10.68 -19.01
N LEU A 151 3.16 9.80 -19.52
CA LEU A 151 4.31 10.20 -20.36
C LEU A 151 3.87 10.55 -21.78
N ASP A 152 2.77 9.95 -22.26
CA ASP A 152 2.31 10.07 -23.64
C ASP A 152 1.29 11.21 -23.87
N LEU A 153 0.93 11.97 -22.82
CA LEU A 153 0.04 13.11 -22.96
C LEU A 153 0.82 14.35 -23.47
N PRO A 154 0.35 15.02 -24.55
CA PRO A 154 0.98 16.25 -25.00
C PRO A 154 0.94 17.30 -23.88
N ILE A 155 2.06 18.00 -23.68
CA ILE A 155 2.09 19.19 -22.83
C ILE A 155 1.24 20.23 -23.55
N GLU A 156 -0.01 20.42 -23.11
CA GLU A 156 -0.82 21.55 -23.55
C GLU A 156 -0.03 22.83 -23.24
N PRO A 157 0.32 23.65 -24.26
CA PRO A 157 0.98 24.91 -24.01
C PRO A 157 0.04 25.78 -23.18
N GLY A 158 0.50 26.19 -22.00
CA GLY A 158 -0.26 27.07 -21.10
C GLY A 158 -0.77 28.29 -21.87
N THR A 159 -2.09 28.52 -21.78
CA THR A 159 -2.76 29.72 -22.29
C THR A 159 -2.55 30.88 -21.33
#